data_AF-A0A7S3YAA1-F1
#
_entry.id   AF-A0A7S3YAA1-F1
#
_cell.length_a   1.000
_cell.length_b   1.000
_cell.length_c   1.000
_cell.angle_alpha   90.00
_cell.angle_beta   90.00
_cell.angle_gamma   90.00
#
_symmetry.space_group_name_H-M   'P 1'
#
loop_
_entity.id
_entity.type
_entity.pdbx_description
1 polymer ?
#
loop_
_entity_poly.entity_id
_entity_poly.type
_entity_poly.pdbx_seq_one_letter_code
_entity_poly.pdbx_strand_id
1 'polypeptide(L)'
;AGFDVRISPGLAPEAMAALLDRWCAEAGGGCAWRHAEWVTPLTAHHLVSRDSRNPWWRLFVEAVETHGPVSPEVFPAGTDSCFVRRAGVPAIGFSPLRRTPVLLHDHDEFVARGVLLAGVRVYE
;
A
#
# COMPACT_ATOMS: atom_id res chain seq x y z
N ALA A 1 4.30 25.47 -8.34
CA ALA A 1 3.12 24.61 -8.10
C ALA A 1 3.61 23.20 -7.79
N GLY A 2 2.83 22.40 -7.07
CA GLY A 2 3.15 21.01 -6.75
C GLY A 2 1.89 20.16 -6.66
N PHE A 3 2.01 18.88 -6.95
CA PHE A 3 0.94 17.90 -6.82
C PHE A 3 1.54 16.57 -6.33
N ASP A 4 0.71 15.75 -5.69
CA ASP A 4 1.05 14.40 -5.27
C ASP A 4 0.35 13.39 -6.19
N VAL A 5 1.02 12.29 -6.51
CA VAL A 5 0.46 11.23 -7.35
C VAL A 5 0.62 9.88 -6.66
N ARG A 6 -0.51 9.19 -6.47
CA ARG A 6 -0.53 7.78 -6.05
C ARG A 6 -0.42 6.89 -7.28
N ILE A 7 0.77 6.32 -7.50
CA ILE A 7 1.04 5.45 -8.64
C ILE A 7 0.50 4.05 -8.36
N SER A 8 -0.35 3.52 -9.24
CA SER A 8 -0.87 2.16 -9.15
C SER A 8 0.27 1.13 -9.13
N PRO A 9 0.17 0.03 -8.36
CA PRO A 9 1.14 -1.07 -8.39
C PRO A 9 1.33 -1.69 -9.79
N GLY A 10 0.34 -1.54 -10.69
CA GLY A 10 0.41 -2.02 -12.07
C GLY A 10 1.08 -1.06 -13.07
N LEU A 11 1.44 0.15 -12.65
CA LEU A 11 2.11 1.15 -13.49
C LEU A 11 3.54 1.36 -13.00
N ALA A 12 4.53 1.02 -13.82
CA ALA A 12 5.94 1.24 -13.48
C ALA A 12 6.22 2.74 -13.19
N PRO A 13 6.99 3.09 -12.14
CA PRO A 13 7.34 4.48 -11.85
C PRO A 13 7.96 5.22 -13.04
N GLU A 14 8.76 4.54 -13.86
CA GLU A 14 9.38 5.09 -15.07
C GLU A 14 8.34 5.45 -16.14
N ALA A 15 7.25 4.69 -16.24
CA ALA A 15 6.17 4.99 -17.16
C ALA A 15 5.39 6.26 -16.75
N MET A 16 5.28 6.52 -15.44
CA MET A 16 4.74 7.78 -14.92
C MET A 16 5.70 8.96 -15.21
N ALA A 17 7.00 8.79 -14.99
CA ALA A 17 7.99 9.82 -15.33
C ALA A 17 7.94 10.17 -16.83
N ALA A 18 7.91 9.17 -17.70
CA ALA A 18 7.79 9.36 -19.14
C ALA A 18 6.47 10.03 -19.55
N LEU A 19 5.37 9.83 -18.80
CA LEU A 19 4.11 10.54 -19.03
C LEU A 19 4.25 12.04 -18.70
N LEU A 20 4.88 12.37 -17.57
CA LEU A 20 5.15 13.76 -17.19
C LEU A 20 6.07 14.45 -18.20
N ASP A 21 7.09 13.76 -18.71
CA ASP A 21 7.98 14.28 -19.75
C ASP A 21 7.21 14.60 -21.04
N ARG A 22 6.32 13.70 -21.48
CA ARG A 22 5.48 13.93 -22.66
C ARG A 22 4.57 15.13 -22.48
N TRP A 23 3.91 15.28 -21.33
CA TRP A 23 3.06 16.43 -21.08
C TRP A 23 3.82 17.76 -21.08
N CYS A 24 5.07 17.77 -20.59
CA CYS A 24 5.92 18.95 -20.67
C CYS A 24 6.26 19.31 -22.12
N ALA A 25 6.55 18.31 -22.95
CA ALA A 25 6.80 18.49 -24.37
C ALA A 25 5.55 18.99 -25.13
N GLU A 26 4.38 18.39 -24.88
CA GLU A 26 3.10 18.78 -25.49
C GLU A 26 2.66 20.21 -25.10
N ALA A 27 3.05 20.67 -23.91
CA ALA A 27 2.85 22.04 -23.45
C ALA A 27 3.80 23.06 -24.11
N GLY A 28 4.61 22.65 -25.09
CA GLY A 28 5.56 23.51 -25.80
C GLY A 28 6.92 23.67 -25.12
N GLY A 29 7.28 22.79 -24.18
CA GLY A 29 8.62 22.74 -23.56
C GLY A 29 8.92 23.87 -22.56
N GLY A 30 7.96 24.75 -22.28
CA GLY A 30 8.10 25.86 -21.32
C GLY A 30 7.97 25.43 -19.85
N CYS A 31 7.68 24.15 -19.58
CA CYS A 31 7.57 23.62 -18.23
C CYS A 31 8.47 22.39 -18.05
N ALA A 32 8.88 22.15 -16.81
CA ALA A 32 9.63 21.00 -16.37
C ALA A 32 9.14 20.57 -15.00
N TRP A 33 9.40 19.32 -14.64
CA TRP A 33 9.05 18.77 -13.34
C TRP A 33 10.29 18.23 -12.64
N ARG A 34 10.21 18.14 -11.32
CA ARG A 34 11.23 17.51 -10.47
C ARG A 34 10.54 16.93 -9.24
N HIS A 35 11.14 15.90 -8.66
CA HIS A 35 10.73 15.47 -7.33
C HIS A 35 10.97 16.57 -6.29
N ALA A 36 10.09 16.66 -5.29
CA ALA A 36 10.27 17.58 -4.19
C ALA A 36 11.52 17.21 -3.37
N GLU A 37 12.24 18.20 -2.86
CA GLU A 37 13.55 18.02 -2.20
C GLU A 37 13.50 17.14 -0.95
N TRP A 38 12.34 17.08 -0.30
CA TRP A 38 12.10 16.26 0.90
C TRP A 38 11.60 14.84 0.58
N VAL A 39 11.48 14.46 -0.69
CA VAL A 39 10.99 13.14 -1.11
C VAL A 39 12.15 12.30 -1.62
N THR A 40 12.27 11.08 -1.11
CA THR A 40 13.05 10.03 -1.79
C THR A 40 12.15 9.40 -2.86
N PRO A 41 12.45 9.55 -4.16
CA PRO A 41 11.58 9.03 -5.22
C PRO A 41 11.43 7.52 -5.12
N LEU A 42 10.23 7.03 -5.35
CA LEU A 42 10.00 5.60 -5.54
C LEU A 42 10.50 5.22 -6.94
N THR A 43 11.64 4.54 -7.02
CA THR A 43 12.22 4.09 -8.29
C THR A 43 11.72 2.71 -8.70
N ALA A 44 11.07 1.96 -7.81
CA ALA A 44 10.53 0.64 -8.11
C ALA A 44 9.37 0.31 -7.17
N HIS A 45 8.38 -0.43 -7.67
CA HIS A 45 7.36 -1.02 -6.81
C HIS A 45 7.91 -2.28 -6.13
N HIS A 46 8.12 -2.20 -4.82
CA HIS A 46 8.41 -3.38 -4.02
C HIS A 46 7.09 -4.01 -3.55
N LEU A 47 6.66 -5.08 -4.24
CA LEU A 47 5.38 -5.76 -4.03
C LEU A 47 5.59 -7.18 -3.49
N VAL A 48 4.59 -7.67 -2.76
CA VAL A 48 4.50 -9.09 -2.39
C VAL A 48 3.48 -9.75 -3.32
N SER A 49 3.87 -10.87 -3.95
CA SER A 49 2.93 -11.63 -4.78
C SER A 49 1.80 -12.20 -3.94
N ARG A 50 0.57 -12.11 -4.45
CA ARG A 50 -0.65 -12.68 -3.84
C ARG A 50 -1.06 -13.99 -4.50
N ASP A 51 -0.13 -14.65 -5.19
CA ASP A 51 -0.37 -15.97 -5.76
C ASP A 51 -0.11 -17.08 -4.74
N SER A 52 -0.67 -18.26 -4.98
CA SER A 52 -0.49 -19.44 -4.11
C SER A 52 0.91 -20.05 -4.17
N ARG A 53 1.77 -19.60 -5.10
CA ARG A 53 3.17 -20.03 -5.18
C ARG A 53 4.05 -19.26 -4.18
N ASN A 54 3.61 -18.08 -3.73
CA ASN A 54 4.24 -17.39 -2.61
C ASN A 54 3.87 -18.10 -1.30
N PRO A 55 4.81 -18.82 -0.64
CA PRO A 55 4.51 -19.59 0.56
C PRO A 55 4.03 -18.71 1.71
N TRP A 56 4.50 -17.45 1.78
CA TRP A 56 4.11 -16.50 2.83
C TRP A 56 2.68 -16.01 2.66
N TRP A 57 2.26 -15.72 1.42
CA TRP A 57 0.89 -15.33 1.14
C TRP A 57 -0.07 -16.49 1.40
N ARG A 58 0.27 -17.69 0.90
CA ARG A 58 -0.54 -18.89 1.13
C ARG A 58 -0.71 -19.18 2.63
N LEU A 59 0.38 -19.24 3.39
CA LEU A 59 0.35 -19.50 4.83
C LEU A 59 -0.49 -18.45 5.57
N PHE A 60 -0.32 -17.17 5.21
CA PHE A 60 -1.07 -16.08 5.81
C PHE A 60 -2.58 -16.22 5.55
N VAL A 61 -2.99 -16.47 4.29
CA VAL A 61 -4.41 -16.64 3.94
C VAL A 61 -5.00 -17.84 4.66
N GLU A 62 -4.32 -19.01 4.63
CA GLU A 62 -4.77 -20.23 5.30
C GLU A 62 -5.00 -20.01 6.81
N ALA A 63 -4.08 -19.30 7.48
CA ALA A 63 -4.23 -18.99 8.90
C ALA A 63 -5.42 -18.05 9.18
N VAL A 64 -5.52 -16.94 8.44
CA VAL A 64 -6.55 -15.91 8.70
C VAL A 64 -7.95 -16.39 8.32
N GLU A 65 -8.08 -17.23 7.28
CA GLU A 65 -9.37 -17.75 6.81
C GLU A 65 -10.08 -18.63 7.85
N THR A 66 -9.34 -19.25 8.77
CA THR A 66 -9.93 -19.98 9.91
C THR A 66 -10.77 -19.08 10.82
N HIS A 67 -10.50 -17.77 10.83
CA HIS A 67 -11.24 -16.75 11.58
C HIS A 67 -12.23 -15.96 10.71
N GLY A 68 -12.37 -16.31 9.43
CA GLY A 68 -13.29 -15.72 8.47
C GLY A 68 -12.59 -15.14 7.22
N PRO A 69 -13.35 -14.65 6.23
CA PRO A 69 -12.84 -14.34 4.90
C PRO A 69 -11.76 -13.24 4.91
N VAL A 70 -10.84 -13.33 3.95
CA VAL A 70 -9.76 -12.36 3.69
C VAL A 70 -10.12 -11.52 2.46
N SER A 71 -9.97 -10.19 2.54
CA SER A 71 -10.14 -9.26 1.41
C SER A 71 -8.79 -8.61 1.07
N PRO A 72 -8.13 -8.99 -0.04
CA PRO A 72 -6.88 -8.39 -0.46
C PRO A 72 -7.10 -7.03 -1.12
N GLU A 73 -6.62 -5.95 -0.51
CA GLU A 73 -6.82 -4.58 -0.99
C GLU A 73 -5.50 -3.82 -1.17
N VAL A 74 -5.51 -2.80 -2.04
CA VAL A 74 -4.43 -1.81 -2.12
C VAL A 74 -4.77 -0.69 -1.15
N PHE A 75 -3.97 -0.57 -0.09
CA PHE A 75 -4.12 0.54 0.84
C PHE A 75 -3.72 1.86 0.16
N PRO A 76 -4.59 2.87 0.11
CA PRO A 76 -4.33 4.10 -0.66
C PRO A 76 -3.26 5.00 -0.03
N ALA A 77 -2.96 4.80 1.26
CA ALA A 77 -1.92 5.53 1.98
C ALA A 77 -0.60 4.73 2.05
N GLY A 78 0.41 5.29 2.75
CA GLY A 78 1.71 4.66 2.94
C GLY A 78 1.76 3.82 4.23
N THR A 79 2.58 2.77 4.23
CA THR A 79 2.99 2.05 5.45
C THR A 79 4.47 1.75 5.38
N ASP A 80 5.12 1.53 6.53
CA ASP A 80 6.55 1.20 6.60
C ASP A 80 6.92 -0.14 5.94
N SER A 81 5.92 -0.95 5.60
CA SER A 81 6.10 -2.17 4.79
C SER A 81 6.82 -1.90 3.48
N CYS A 82 6.74 -0.69 2.90
CA CYS A 82 7.47 -0.35 1.68
C CYS A 82 9.00 -0.44 1.88
N PHE A 83 9.50 -0.03 3.05
CA PHE A 83 10.93 -0.10 3.38
C PHE A 83 11.37 -1.55 3.65
N VAL A 84 10.52 -2.33 4.33
CA VAL A 84 10.77 -3.75 4.60
C VAL A 84 10.87 -4.55 3.29
N ARG A 85 9.94 -4.32 2.35
CA ARG A 85 9.98 -4.95 1.03
C ARG A 85 11.16 -4.47 0.20
N ARG A 86 11.55 -3.19 0.31
CA ARG A 86 12.77 -2.67 -0.33
C ARG A 86 14.03 -3.36 0.17
N ALA A 87 14.05 -3.78 1.44
CA ALA A 87 15.14 -4.57 2.02
C ALA A 87 15.10 -6.07 1.61
N GLY A 88 14.16 -6.48 0.75
CA GLY A 88 14.04 -7.86 0.25
C GLY A 88 13.21 -8.78 1.15
N VAL A 89 12.58 -8.26 2.21
CA VAL A 89 11.75 -9.05 3.12
C VAL A 89 10.28 -8.95 2.72
N PRO A 90 9.57 -10.07 2.46
CA PRO A 90 8.14 -10.05 2.18
C PRO A 90 7.37 -9.48 3.38
N ALA A 91 6.56 -8.43 3.15
CA ALA A 91 5.71 -7.81 4.17
C ALA A 91 4.28 -7.64 3.68
N ILE A 92 3.34 -8.28 4.39
CA ILE A 92 1.89 -8.24 4.15
C ILE A 92 1.27 -7.35 5.23
N GLY A 93 0.58 -6.28 4.82
CA GLY A 93 -0.21 -5.45 5.74
C GLY A 93 -1.55 -6.13 6.02
N PHE A 94 -1.95 -6.16 7.29
CA PHE A 94 -3.19 -6.81 7.71
C PHE A 94 -3.87 -6.03 8.83
N SER A 95 -5.20 -5.97 8.77
CA SER A 95 -6.04 -5.45 9.85
C SER A 95 -7.10 -6.49 10.22
N PRO A 96 -7.14 -6.97 11.47
CA PRO A 96 -8.19 -7.88 11.92
C PRO A 96 -9.46 -7.14 12.39
N LEU A 97 -9.56 -5.82 12.16
CA LEU A 97 -10.68 -4.97 12.60
C LEU A 97 -11.94 -5.18 11.76
N ARG A 98 -12.48 -6.39 11.81
CA ARG A 98 -13.68 -6.80 11.06
C ARG A 98 -14.89 -5.98 11.51
N ARG A 99 -15.76 -5.61 10.55
CA ARG A 99 -17.02 -4.87 10.79
C ARG A 99 -16.84 -3.56 11.58
N THR A 100 -15.66 -2.95 11.49
CA THR A 100 -15.35 -1.65 12.10
C THR A 100 -15.33 -0.60 10.99
N PRO A 101 -15.97 0.57 11.17
CA PRO A 101 -15.86 1.66 10.21
C PRO A 101 -14.39 2.09 10.07
N VAL A 102 -13.99 2.54 8.88
CA VAL A 102 -12.65 3.09 8.65
C VAL A 102 -12.63 4.51 9.19
N LEU A 103 -12.15 4.68 10.43
CA LEU A 103 -12.06 5.96 11.13
C LEU A 103 -10.61 6.38 11.42
N LEU A 104 -9.62 5.75 10.77
CA LEU A 104 -8.21 6.10 10.97
C LEU A 104 -8.00 7.58 10.66
N HIS A 105 -7.51 8.33 11.65
CA HIS A 105 -7.32 9.79 11.57
C HIS A 105 -8.60 10.62 11.38
N ASP A 106 -9.77 10.09 11.74
CA ASP A 106 -11.03 10.83 11.72
C ASP A 106 -11.53 11.14 13.14
N HIS A 107 -12.59 11.93 13.24
CA HIS A 107 -13.24 12.28 14.50
C HIS A 107 -13.84 11.04 15.15
N ASP A 108 -13.78 10.99 16.49
CA ASP A 108 -14.32 9.90 17.30
C ASP A 108 -13.79 8.50 16.88
N GLU A 109 -12.53 8.42 16.41
CA GLU A 109 -11.87 7.15 16.10
C GLU A 109 -11.97 6.16 17.27
N PHE A 110 -12.48 4.95 16.99
CA PHE A 110 -12.65 3.91 18.01
C PHE A 110 -12.44 2.51 17.45
N VAL A 111 -12.12 1.59 18.37
CA VAL A 111 -12.18 0.15 18.13
C VAL A 111 -12.97 -0.49 19.27
N ALA A 112 -14.01 -1.24 18.95
CA ALA A 112 -14.79 -1.94 19.97
C ALA A 112 -13.92 -2.99 20.67
N ARG A 113 -13.98 -3.06 22.01
CA ARG A 113 -13.19 -4.03 22.81
C ARG A 113 -13.31 -5.46 22.31
N GLY A 114 -14.52 -5.90 21.94
CA GLY A 114 -14.74 -7.24 21.41
C GLY A 114 -14.03 -7.51 20.09
N VAL A 115 -13.96 -6.50 19.21
CA VAL A 115 -13.25 -6.59 17.92
C VAL A 115 -11.74 -6.63 18.16
N LEU A 116 -11.21 -5.79 19.05
CA LEU A 116 -9.80 -5.82 19.43
C LEU A 116 -9.40 -7.21 19.94
N LEU A 117 -10.16 -7.77 20.90
CA LEU A 117 -9.88 -9.09 21.48
C LEU A 117 -10.03 -10.22 20.46
N ALA A 118 -11.00 -10.13 19.55
CA ALA A 118 -11.12 -11.07 18.45
C ALA A 118 -9.92 -10.97 17.50
N GLY A 119 -9.41 -9.75 17.26
CA GLY A 119 -8.24 -9.53 16.41
C GLY A 119 -6.93 -10.06 17.00
N VAL A 120 -6.76 -9.99 18.32
CA VAL A 120 -5.63 -10.65 19.00
C VAL A 120 -5.63 -12.15 18.71
N ARG A 121 -6.79 -12.81 18.80
CA ARG A 121 -6.92 -14.26 18.51
C ARG A 121 -6.60 -14.64 17.07
N VAL A 122 -6.61 -13.71 16.11
CA VAL A 122 -6.20 -13.98 14.73
C VAL A 122 -4.68 -14.04 14.58
N TYR A 123 -3.95 -13.39 15.49
CA TYR A 123 -2.48 -13.38 15.51
C TYR A 123 -1.86 -14.52 16.34
N GLU A 124 -2.65 -15.18 17.20
CA GLU A 124 -2.25 -16.34 18.02
C GLU A 124 -2.28 -17.64 17.20
#